data_AF-A0A7W0NUX3-F1
#
_entry.id   AF-A0A7W0NUX3-F1
#
_cell.length_a   1.000
_cell.length_b   1.000
_cell.length_c   1.000
_cell.angle_alpha   90.00
_cell.angle_beta   90.00
_cell.angle_gamma   90.00
#
_symmetry.space_group_name_H-M   'P 1'
#
loop_
_entity.id
_entity.type
_entity.pdbx_description
1 polymer ?
#
loop_
_entity_poly.entity_id
_entity_poly.type
_entity_poly.pdbx_seq_one_letter_code
_entity_poly.pdbx_strand_id
1 'polypeptide(L)'
;MLNEIQQGESCLRLGNRDRFLLVFIFGAAIFLSLSVPASSQSASVAQTELSTDVASRLQGQIANGGIEIKRSALFEIRNLETAAASRIALPALSDKEPIVRATATASVIFLSPSEAAPALLPMLNDRSEFVRREAAHALGEVGDPSATSSLVRVLQKEKILEVRTAAAMALGKIGDPAAIDDLVSILKSRVREDDEFSSAQRGALGGPDSADREDRRPSRTYASNFSSR
;
A
#
# COMPACT_ATOMS: atom_id res chain seq x y z
N MET A 1 7.00 74.52 -44.42
CA MET A 1 8.36 75.11 -44.43
C MET A 1 9.07 74.64 -43.17
N LEU A 2 10.17 73.87 -43.34
CA LEU A 2 11.33 73.68 -42.43
C LEU A 2 11.03 73.15 -41.01
N ASN A 3 11.76 72.27 -40.35
CA ASN A 3 12.94 71.42 -40.53
C ASN A 3 12.89 70.54 -39.24
N GLU A 4 12.97 69.21 -39.30
CA GLU A 4 14.20 68.41 -39.28
C GLU A 4 14.89 68.30 -37.89
N ILE A 5 15.45 67.09 -37.65
CA ILE A 5 16.44 66.67 -36.63
C ILE A 5 15.83 66.08 -35.34
N GLN A 6 15.68 64.75 -35.23
CA GLN A 6 16.67 63.67 -35.03
C GLN A 6 17.22 63.52 -33.59
N GLN A 7 16.92 62.33 -33.05
CA GLN A 7 17.79 61.38 -32.35
C GLN A 7 18.43 61.72 -30.99
N GLY A 8 18.25 60.78 -30.06
CA GLY A 8 18.98 60.70 -28.81
C GLY A 8 18.47 59.58 -27.90
N GLU A 9 18.30 58.36 -28.42
CA GLU A 9 18.20 57.18 -27.54
C GLU A 9 19.59 56.93 -26.93
N SER A 10 19.70 57.07 -25.62
CA SER A 10 20.84 56.58 -24.84
C SER A 10 20.32 55.76 -23.67
N CYS A 11 20.14 54.49 -24.01
CA CYS A 11 20.42 53.31 -23.20
C CYS A 11 21.11 53.60 -21.85
N LEU A 12 20.43 53.34 -20.73
CA LEU A 12 21.04 52.68 -19.59
C LEU A 12 19.99 51.82 -18.87
N ARG A 13 20.15 50.51 -19.10
CA ARG A 13 19.42 49.41 -18.48
C ARG A 13 19.80 49.25 -17.01
N LEU A 14 18.74 49.03 -16.23
CA LEU A 14 18.59 48.15 -15.07
C LEU A 14 19.48 48.33 -13.84
N GLY A 15 18.83 48.35 -12.66
CA GLY A 15 19.58 48.22 -11.42
C GLY A 15 18.87 48.03 -10.08
N ASN A 16 17.58 47.67 -10.04
CA ASN A 16 16.96 46.97 -8.92
C ASN A 16 16.62 47.76 -7.63
N ARG A 17 15.54 47.29 -6.99
CA ARG A 17 15.06 47.52 -5.62
C ARG A 17 14.20 48.75 -5.34
N ASP A 18 12.93 48.41 -5.18
CA ASP A 18 11.98 48.94 -4.21
C ASP A 18 11.60 50.41 -4.35
N ARG A 19 10.32 50.65 -4.64
CA ARG A 19 9.37 51.33 -3.74
C ARG A 19 8.13 51.83 -4.49
N PHE A 20 6.97 51.50 -3.90
CA PHE A 20 5.77 52.34 -3.73
C PHE A 20 5.17 53.00 -5.00
N LEU A 21 3.96 52.58 -5.39
CA LEU A 21 2.68 53.15 -4.93
C LEU A 21 2.26 54.39 -5.75
N LEU A 22 1.07 54.28 -6.37
CA LEU A 22 0.14 55.34 -6.80
C LEU A 22 0.57 56.32 -7.91
N VAL A 23 -0.22 56.36 -8.99
CA VAL A 23 -0.84 57.52 -9.69
C VAL A 23 -1.58 56.92 -10.91
N PHE A 24 -2.86 56.56 -10.86
CA PHE A 24 -4.05 57.40 -11.10
C PHE A 24 -3.98 58.39 -12.29
N ILE A 25 -4.81 58.09 -13.30
CA ILE A 25 -5.59 59.01 -14.18
C ILE A 25 -5.05 59.30 -15.60
N PHE A 26 -6.02 59.35 -16.51
CA PHE A 26 -6.06 59.72 -17.94
C PHE A 26 -6.02 58.52 -18.89
N GLY A 27 -6.99 58.28 -19.77
CA GLY A 27 -8.16 59.04 -20.18
C GLY A 27 -8.96 58.20 -21.20
N ALA A 28 -10.20 58.60 -21.43
CA ALA A 28 -11.21 57.90 -22.19
C ALA A 28 -10.81 57.58 -23.65
N ALA A 29 -11.18 56.37 -24.10
CA ALA A 29 -11.51 56.10 -25.48
C ALA A 29 -12.62 55.02 -25.54
N ILE A 30 -13.84 55.49 -25.76
CA ILE A 30 -14.97 54.69 -26.24
C ILE A 30 -14.62 54.26 -27.66
N PHE A 31 -14.60 52.96 -27.99
CA PHE A 31 -15.03 52.49 -29.31
C PHE A 31 -15.24 50.96 -29.33
N LEU A 32 -16.46 50.61 -29.72
CA LEU A 32 -16.90 49.38 -30.39
C LEU A 32 -17.10 48.09 -29.58
N SER A 33 -18.38 47.84 -29.34
CA SER A 33 -19.03 46.55 -29.11
C SER A 33 -18.65 45.52 -30.19
N LEU A 34 -17.93 44.48 -29.80
CA LEU A 34 -17.94 43.18 -30.47
C LEU A 34 -18.27 42.13 -29.41
N SER A 35 -19.49 41.61 -29.50
CA SER A 35 -19.86 40.33 -28.91
C SER A 35 -18.94 39.25 -29.46
N VAL A 36 -18.06 38.71 -28.61
CA VAL A 36 -17.36 37.46 -28.84
C VAL A 36 -17.98 36.41 -27.91
N PRO A 37 -18.84 35.51 -28.40
CA PRO A 37 -19.20 34.31 -27.68
C PRO A 37 -18.29 33.19 -28.17
N ALA A 38 -17.37 32.72 -27.33
CA ALA A 38 -16.71 31.43 -27.54
C ALA A 38 -16.02 30.99 -26.25
N SER A 39 -16.72 30.13 -25.54
CA SER A 39 -16.17 28.86 -25.03
C SER A 39 -14.72 28.55 -25.45
N SER A 40 -13.83 28.49 -24.48
CA SER A 40 -12.70 27.55 -24.50
C SER A 40 -12.40 27.09 -23.07
N GLN A 41 -12.91 25.91 -22.77
CA GLN A 41 -12.40 25.07 -21.70
C GLN A 41 -10.94 24.69 -22.00
N SER A 42 -10.29 24.23 -20.92
CA SER A 42 -9.21 23.25 -20.88
C SER A 42 -7.77 23.76 -20.95
N ALA A 43 -7.18 23.93 -19.76
CA ALA A 43 -5.96 23.22 -19.40
C ALA A 43 -5.81 23.16 -17.87
N SER A 44 -5.87 21.93 -17.32
CA SER A 44 -5.17 21.46 -16.09
C SER A 44 -5.98 20.89 -14.91
N VAL A 45 -7.29 20.64 -14.99
CA VAL A 45 -7.96 19.80 -13.98
C VAL A 45 -8.76 18.71 -14.69
N ALA A 46 -8.06 17.68 -15.15
CA ALA A 46 -8.68 16.41 -15.49
C ALA A 46 -9.05 15.70 -14.17
N GLN A 47 -10.09 16.20 -13.50
CA GLN A 47 -10.86 15.42 -12.56
C GLN A 47 -11.88 14.67 -13.39
N THR A 48 -11.68 13.37 -13.52
CA THR A 48 -12.69 12.45 -14.03
C THR A 48 -13.88 12.54 -13.09
N GLU A 49 -14.85 13.39 -13.41
CA GLU A 49 -16.10 13.49 -12.65
C GLU A 49 -16.79 12.13 -12.77
N LEU A 50 -16.73 11.35 -11.70
CA LEU A 50 -17.53 10.15 -11.58
C LEU A 50 -18.99 10.58 -11.73
N SER A 51 -19.68 10.05 -12.74
CA SER A 51 -21.08 10.39 -13.00
C SER A 51 -21.90 10.29 -11.70
N THR A 52 -22.66 11.33 -11.39
CA THR A 52 -23.44 11.43 -10.15
C THR A 52 -24.40 10.25 -9.99
N ASP A 53 -24.92 9.73 -11.10
CA ASP A 53 -25.75 8.54 -11.14
C ASP A 53 -24.99 7.31 -10.62
N VAL A 54 -23.81 7.04 -11.17
CA VAL A 54 -22.94 5.92 -10.77
C VAL A 54 -22.56 6.03 -9.30
N ALA A 55 -22.16 7.22 -8.86
CA ALA A 55 -21.79 7.47 -7.47
C ALA A 55 -22.97 7.17 -6.51
N SER A 56 -24.17 7.69 -6.82
CA SER A 56 -25.36 7.49 -5.97
C SER A 56 -25.81 6.02 -5.94
N ARG A 57 -25.73 5.32 -7.08
CA ARG A 57 -26.04 3.88 -7.16
C ARG A 57 -25.07 3.07 -6.31
N LEU A 58 -23.77 3.29 -6.44
CA LEU A 58 -22.74 2.57 -5.67
C LEU A 58 -22.89 2.84 -4.17
N GLN A 59 -23.16 4.09 -3.79
CA GLN A 59 -23.40 4.45 -2.40
C GLN A 59 -24.65 3.76 -1.84
N GLY A 60 -25.74 3.72 -2.60
CA GLY A 60 -26.95 2.99 -2.22
C GLY A 60 -26.73 1.48 -2.06
N GLN A 61 -25.93 0.88 -2.95
CA GLN A 61 -25.54 -0.53 -2.89
C GLN A 61 -24.69 -0.85 -1.65
N ILE A 62 -23.74 0.01 -1.28
CA ILE A 62 -22.91 -0.17 -0.09
C ILE A 62 -23.72 -0.02 1.20
N ALA A 63 -24.61 0.98 1.23
CA ALA A 63 -25.41 1.28 2.41
C ALA A 63 -26.47 0.19 2.69
N ASN A 64 -27.21 -0.21 1.65
CA ASN A 64 -28.44 -1.02 1.80
C ASN A 64 -28.35 -2.42 1.20
N GLY A 65 -27.29 -2.73 0.43
CA GLY A 65 -27.15 -4.02 -0.23
C GLY A 65 -26.87 -5.17 0.72
N GLY A 66 -27.23 -6.39 0.30
CA GLY A 66 -26.73 -7.62 0.91
C GLY A 66 -25.23 -7.80 0.66
N ILE A 67 -24.63 -8.82 1.27
CA ILE A 67 -23.18 -9.08 1.22
C ILE A 67 -22.64 -9.05 -0.22
N GLU A 68 -23.25 -9.80 -1.13
CA GLU A 68 -22.80 -9.89 -2.53
C GLU A 68 -22.99 -8.59 -3.31
N ILE A 69 -24.03 -7.81 -3.01
CA ILE A 69 -24.26 -6.50 -3.64
C ILE A 69 -23.18 -5.51 -3.19
N LYS A 70 -22.87 -5.48 -1.88
CA LYS A 70 -21.79 -4.64 -1.34
C LYS A 70 -20.46 -5.00 -1.97
N ARG A 71 -20.14 -6.30 -2.05
CA ARG A 71 -18.90 -6.77 -2.68
C ARG A 71 -18.81 -6.38 -4.14
N SER A 72 -19.89 -6.58 -4.90
CA SER A 72 -19.95 -6.19 -6.31
C SER A 72 -19.73 -4.69 -6.49
N ALA A 73 -20.37 -3.85 -5.67
CA ALA A 73 -20.17 -2.41 -5.69
C ALA A 73 -18.72 -2.01 -5.35
N LEU A 74 -18.09 -2.68 -4.37
CA LEU A 74 -16.70 -2.43 -3.99
C LEU A 74 -15.71 -2.84 -5.08
N PHE A 75 -15.97 -3.94 -5.80
CA PHE A 75 -15.19 -4.32 -6.98
C PHE A 75 -15.35 -3.30 -8.10
N GLU A 76 -16.57 -2.83 -8.35
CA GLU A 76 -16.84 -1.78 -9.34
C GLU A 76 -16.06 -0.50 -8.97
N ILE A 77 -16.11 -0.06 -7.71
CA ILE A 77 -15.32 1.07 -7.20
C ILE A 77 -13.83 0.90 -7.48
N ARG A 78 -13.28 -0.29 -7.19
CA ARG A 78 -11.87 -0.56 -7.41
C ARG A 78 -11.50 -0.47 -8.90
N ASN A 79 -12.33 -1.03 -9.77
CA ASN A 79 -12.09 -1.03 -11.22
C ASN A 79 -12.23 0.35 -11.88
N LEU A 80 -12.87 1.31 -11.19
CA LEU A 80 -12.88 2.69 -11.65
C LEU A 80 -11.53 3.39 -11.45
N GLU A 81 -10.67 2.88 -10.55
CA GLU A 81 -9.30 3.36 -10.32
C GLU A 81 -9.21 4.88 -10.04
N THR A 82 -10.28 5.47 -9.50
CA THR A 82 -10.33 6.89 -9.17
C THR A 82 -10.41 7.12 -7.67
N ALA A 83 -9.75 8.18 -7.20
CA ALA A 83 -9.86 8.62 -5.80
C ALA A 83 -11.32 8.91 -5.41
N ALA A 84 -12.10 9.50 -6.32
CA ALA A 84 -13.52 9.78 -6.08
C ALA A 84 -14.34 8.51 -5.81
N ALA A 85 -14.15 7.46 -6.61
CA ALA A 85 -14.80 6.18 -6.38
C ALA A 85 -14.32 5.53 -5.08
N SER A 86 -13.00 5.52 -4.82
CA SER A 86 -12.44 4.94 -3.59
C SER A 86 -12.98 5.60 -2.33
N ARG A 87 -13.28 6.91 -2.33
CA ARG A 87 -13.90 7.58 -1.18
C ARG A 87 -15.29 7.01 -0.83
N ILE A 88 -16.04 6.53 -1.83
CA ILE A 88 -17.37 5.92 -1.63
C ILE A 88 -17.25 4.60 -0.83
N ALA A 89 -16.10 3.91 -0.90
CA ALA A 89 -15.87 2.65 -0.18
C ALA A 89 -15.51 2.85 1.31
N LEU A 90 -15.16 4.06 1.76
CA LEU A 90 -14.74 4.31 3.15
C LEU A 90 -15.73 3.83 4.21
N PRO A 91 -17.06 4.04 4.09
CA PRO A 91 -18.02 3.55 5.08
C PRO A 91 -18.01 2.01 5.21
N ALA A 92 -17.67 1.28 4.13
CA ALA A 92 -17.66 -0.17 4.12
C ALA A 92 -16.50 -0.79 4.93
N LEU A 93 -15.49 0.01 5.31
CA LEU A 93 -14.43 -0.42 6.23
C LEU A 93 -14.96 -0.76 7.64
N SER A 94 -16.14 -0.26 8.01
CA SER A 94 -16.79 -0.55 9.30
C SER A 94 -17.96 -1.53 9.17
N ASP A 95 -18.09 -2.23 8.04
CA ASP A 95 -19.18 -3.19 7.85
C ASP A 95 -19.09 -4.36 8.84
N LYS A 96 -20.23 -4.92 9.24
CA LYS A 96 -20.30 -6.07 10.14
C LYS A 96 -19.60 -7.30 9.56
N GLU A 97 -19.67 -7.47 8.24
CA GLU A 97 -19.16 -8.65 7.56
C GLU A 97 -17.66 -8.49 7.23
N PRO A 98 -16.81 -9.44 7.66
CA PRO A 98 -15.36 -9.35 7.44
C PRO A 98 -14.99 -9.33 5.96
N ILE A 99 -15.76 -10.04 5.13
CA ILE A 99 -15.51 -10.08 3.69
C ILE A 99 -15.78 -8.73 3.03
N VAL A 100 -16.76 -7.97 3.51
CA VAL A 100 -17.06 -6.62 3.02
C VAL A 100 -15.96 -5.66 3.44
N ARG A 101 -15.51 -5.71 4.71
CA ARG A 101 -14.37 -4.91 5.18
C ARG A 101 -13.09 -5.19 4.40
N ALA A 102 -12.77 -6.46 4.17
CA ALA A 102 -11.59 -6.86 3.39
C ALA A 102 -11.66 -6.35 1.95
N THR A 103 -12.83 -6.49 1.30
CA THR A 103 -13.03 -5.98 -0.07
C THR A 103 -12.91 -4.46 -0.10
N ALA A 104 -13.48 -3.75 0.88
CA ALA A 104 -13.39 -2.29 0.98
C ALA A 104 -11.95 -1.82 1.18
N THR A 105 -11.19 -2.53 2.00
CA THR A 105 -9.76 -2.29 2.24
C THR A 105 -8.96 -2.36 0.93
N ALA A 106 -9.28 -3.31 0.04
CA ALA A 106 -8.67 -3.42 -1.28
C ALA A 106 -9.17 -2.38 -2.31
N SER A 107 -10.31 -1.73 -2.06
CA SER A 107 -10.91 -0.74 -2.98
C SER A 107 -10.49 0.70 -2.71
N VAL A 108 -9.94 0.99 -1.52
CA VAL A 108 -9.55 2.37 -1.12
C VAL A 108 -8.12 2.76 -1.53
N ILE A 109 -7.40 1.88 -2.25
CA ILE A 109 -5.99 2.07 -2.60
C ILE A 109 -5.70 3.25 -3.53
N PHE A 110 -6.69 3.73 -4.29
CA PHE A 110 -6.54 4.88 -5.20
C PHE A 110 -6.75 6.24 -4.52
N LEU A 111 -6.96 6.25 -3.20
CA LEU A 111 -6.92 7.48 -2.41
C LEU A 111 -5.49 8.02 -2.30
N SER A 112 -5.35 9.31 -2.02
CA SER A 112 -4.04 9.87 -1.68
C SER A 112 -3.46 9.18 -0.44
N PRO A 113 -2.13 8.98 -0.32
CA PRO A 113 -1.50 8.36 0.83
C PRO A 113 -1.96 8.94 2.18
N SER A 114 -2.03 10.27 2.28
CA SER A 114 -2.49 11.00 3.47
C SER A 114 -3.93 10.71 3.90
N GLU A 115 -4.76 10.20 2.97
CA GLU A 115 -6.15 9.84 3.24
C GLU A 115 -6.32 8.32 3.42
N ALA A 116 -5.63 7.52 2.61
CA ALA A 116 -5.70 6.07 2.66
C ALA A 116 -5.07 5.49 3.93
N ALA A 117 -3.88 5.97 4.30
CA ALA A 117 -3.12 5.47 5.45
C ALA A 117 -3.91 5.54 6.77
N PRO A 118 -4.49 6.68 7.18
CA PRO A 118 -5.27 6.73 8.43
C PRO A 118 -6.54 5.88 8.39
N ALA A 119 -7.13 5.63 7.21
CA ALA A 119 -8.29 4.74 7.06
C ALA A 119 -7.91 3.25 7.17
N LEU A 120 -6.73 2.88 6.66
CA LEU A 120 -6.25 1.49 6.60
C LEU A 120 -5.51 1.04 7.87
N LEU A 121 -4.82 1.94 8.57
CA LEU A 121 -4.06 1.62 9.78
C LEU A 121 -4.89 0.89 10.86
N PRO A 122 -6.15 1.27 11.17
CA PRO A 122 -6.98 0.53 12.11
C PRO A 122 -7.26 -0.91 11.66
N MET A 123 -7.33 -1.17 10.35
CA MET A 123 -7.67 -2.48 9.79
C MET A 123 -6.56 -3.52 10.02
N LEU A 124 -5.32 -3.08 10.29
CA LEU A 124 -4.23 -3.97 10.74
C LEU A 124 -4.52 -4.67 12.08
N ASN A 125 -5.51 -4.20 12.84
CA ASN A 125 -5.93 -4.79 14.11
C ASN A 125 -7.34 -5.40 14.04
N ASP A 126 -7.86 -5.64 12.83
CA ASP A 126 -9.18 -6.25 12.65
C ASP A 126 -9.24 -7.66 13.26
N ARG A 127 -10.43 -8.06 13.72
CA ARG A 127 -10.68 -9.39 14.29
C ARG A 127 -10.43 -10.51 13.27
N SER A 128 -10.71 -10.25 12.00
CA SER A 128 -10.49 -11.20 10.91
C SER A 128 -9.07 -11.10 10.38
N GLU A 129 -8.37 -12.22 10.34
CA GLU A 129 -7.03 -12.31 9.72
C GLU A 129 -7.06 -11.95 8.23
N PHE A 130 -8.16 -12.23 7.53
CA PHE A 130 -8.34 -11.84 6.14
C PHE A 130 -8.30 -10.32 5.98
N VAL A 131 -8.99 -9.59 6.85
CA VAL A 131 -8.98 -8.12 6.82
C VAL A 131 -7.60 -7.58 7.17
N ARG A 132 -6.94 -8.13 8.20
CA ARG A 132 -5.58 -7.71 8.58
C ARG A 132 -4.57 -7.92 7.44
N ARG A 133 -4.66 -9.05 6.73
CA ARG A 133 -3.83 -9.35 5.56
C ARG A 133 -4.07 -8.35 4.43
N GLU A 134 -5.33 -8.10 4.07
CA GLU A 134 -5.66 -7.12 3.02
C GLU A 134 -5.23 -5.70 3.41
N ALA A 135 -5.32 -5.34 4.70
CA ALA A 135 -4.88 -4.03 5.20
C ALA A 135 -3.37 -3.85 5.04
N ALA A 136 -2.58 -4.87 5.37
CA ALA A 136 -1.15 -4.85 5.14
C ALA A 136 -0.84 -4.70 3.64
N HIS A 137 -1.51 -5.47 2.78
CA HIS A 137 -1.31 -5.37 1.34
C HIS A 137 -1.66 -3.97 0.80
N ALA A 138 -2.83 -3.44 1.17
CA ALA A 138 -3.31 -2.13 0.75
C ALA A 138 -2.37 -0.99 1.20
N LEU A 139 -1.86 -1.04 2.43
CA LEU A 139 -0.86 -0.06 2.91
C LEU A 139 0.44 -0.11 2.09
N GLY A 140 0.85 -1.30 1.64
CA GLY A 140 1.99 -1.46 0.74
C GLY A 140 1.76 -0.87 -0.65
N GLU A 141 0.56 -1.03 -1.20
CA GLU A 141 0.17 -0.43 -2.50
C GLU A 141 0.08 1.10 -2.43
N VAL A 142 -0.46 1.63 -1.32
CA VAL A 142 -0.53 3.07 -1.08
C VAL A 142 0.87 3.68 -0.93
N GLY A 143 1.80 2.95 -0.32
CA GLY A 143 3.21 3.35 -0.24
C GLY A 143 3.51 4.48 0.76
N ASP A 144 2.62 4.74 1.72
CA ASP A 144 2.83 5.80 2.73
C ASP A 144 3.84 5.36 3.81
N PRO A 145 4.99 6.04 3.98
CA PRO A 145 5.97 5.71 5.02
C PRO A 145 5.43 5.82 6.45
N SER A 146 4.34 6.56 6.70
CA SER A 146 3.70 6.61 8.02
C SER A 146 3.17 5.24 8.47
N ALA A 147 2.97 4.30 7.56
CA ALA A 147 2.55 2.94 7.85
C ALA A 147 3.69 2.03 8.36
N THR A 148 4.96 2.41 8.14
CA THR A 148 6.14 1.58 8.41
C THR A 148 6.15 1.02 9.83
N SER A 149 6.03 1.88 10.85
CA SER A 149 6.10 1.45 12.25
C SER A 149 4.97 0.47 12.63
N SER A 150 3.80 0.64 12.01
CA SER A 150 2.64 -0.23 12.27
C SER A 150 2.82 -1.59 11.61
N LEU A 151 3.35 -1.62 10.38
CA LEU A 151 3.65 -2.87 9.66
C LEU A 151 4.79 -3.65 10.31
N VAL A 152 5.84 -2.98 10.83
CA VAL A 152 6.89 -3.63 11.62
C VAL A 152 6.30 -4.30 12.86
N ARG A 153 5.38 -3.63 13.56
CA ARG A 153 4.69 -4.20 14.72
C ARG A 153 3.88 -5.44 14.35
N VAL A 154 3.18 -5.42 13.20
CA VAL A 154 2.45 -6.59 12.70
C VAL A 154 3.42 -7.73 12.44
N LEU A 155 4.54 -7.48 11.75
CA LEU A 155 5.54 -8.50 11.46
C LEU A 155 6.12 -9.18 12.72
N GLN A 156 6.27 -8.42 13.81
CA GLN A 156 6.77 -8.92 15.10
C GLN A 156 5.72 -9.74 15.86
N LYS A 157 4.49 -9.21 16.00
CA LYS A 157 3.50 -9.70 16.97
C LYS A 157 2.45 -10.64 16.37
N GLU A 158 2.22 -10.57 15.07
CA GLU A 158 1.20 -11.37 14.42
C GLU A 158 1.59 -12.86 14.46
N LYS A 159 0.58 -13.70 14.66
CA LYS A 159 0.75 -15.16 14.74
C LYS A 159 0.52 -15.82 13.39
N ILE A 160 -0.39 -15.25 12.59
CA ILE A 160 -0.76 -15.78 11.29
C ILE A 160 0.35 -15.48 10.26
N LEU A 161 0.90 -16.53 9.66
CA LEU A 161 2.02 -16.42 8.73
C LEU A 161 1.67 -15.58 7.50
N GLU A 162 0.47 -15.73 6.97
CA GLU A 162 -0.04 -15.02 5.81
C GLU A 162 -0.09 -13.51 6.03
N VAL A 163 -0.53 -13.08 7.21
CA VAL A 163 -0.58 -11.66 7.58
C VAL A 163 0.82 -11.09 7.77
N ARG A 164 1.73 -11.86 8.40
CA ARG A 164 3.15 -11.48 8.53
C ARG A 164 3.83 -11.31 7.18
N THR A 165 3.63 -12.27 6.26
CA THR A 165 4.18 -12.22 4.90
C THR A 165 3.65 -10.99 4.17
N ALA A 166 2.35 -10.69 4.28
CA ALA A 166 1.77 -9.48 3.70
C ALA A 166 2.42 -8.20 4.28
N ALA A 167 2.67 -8.14 5.59
CA ALA A 167 3.34 -7.00 6.22
C ALA A 167 4.80 -6.84 5.75
N ALA A 168 5.55 -7.94 5.62
CA ALA A 168 6.91 -7.91 5.08
C ALA A 168 6.94 -7.43 3.62
N MET A 169 6.02 -7.93 2.79
CA MET A 169 5.87 -7.48 1.41
C MET A 169 5.51 -6.00 1.33
N ALA A 170 4.59 -5.52 2.18
CA ALA A 170 4.19 -4.13 2.25
C ALA A 170 5.35 -3.21 2.63
N LEU A 171 6.15 -3.58 3.64
CA LEU A 171 7.37 -2.86 4.01
C LEU A 171 8.37 -2.79 2.85
N GLY A 172 8.54 -3.89 2.11
CA GLY A 172 9.37 -3.91 0.91
C GLY A 172 8.86 -2.99 -0.22
N LYS A 173 7.54 -2.89 -0.40
CA LYS A 173 6.91 -1.99 -1.38
C LYS A 173 7.03 -0.52 -0.99
N ILE A 174 6.83 -0.19 0.29
CA ILE A 174 7.01 1.17 0.82
C ILE A 174 8.46 1.62 0.65
N GLY A 175 9.42 0.71 0.86
CA GLY A 175 10.84 0.99 0.61
C GLY A 175 11.44 2.00 1.58
N ASP A 176 10.80 2.23 2.73
CA ASP A 176 11.30 3.13 3.78
C ASP A 176 12.58 2.54 4.40
N PRO A 177 13.73 3.23 4.28
CA PRO A 177 14.99 2.76 4.85
C PRO A 177 14.92 2.51 6.36
N ALA A 178 14.03 3.21 7.07
CA ALA A 178 13.85 3.01 8.51
C ALA A 178 13.37 1.59 8.86
N ALA A 179 12.72 0.88 7.92
CA ALA A 179 12.26 -0.48 8.12
C ALA A 179 13.38 -1.54 8.03
N ILE A 180 14.53 -1.21 7.44
CA ILE A 180 15.55 -2.21 7.05
C ILE A 180 16.15 -2.88 8.28
N ASP A 181 16.58 -2.09 9.26
CA ASP A 181 17.22 -2.61 10.47
C ASP A 181 16.25 -3.50 11.27
N ASP A 182 14.98 -3.08 11.37
CA ASP A 182 13.92 -3.85 12.01
C ASP A 182 13.64 -5.17 11.26
N LEU A 183 13.53 -5.13 9.93
CA LEU A 183 13.34 -6.32 9.11
C LEU A 183 14.49 -7.32 9.28
N VAL A 184 15.74 -6.84 9.23
CA VAL A 184 16.94 -7.68 9.41
C VAL A 184 16.98 -8.30 10.81
N SER A 185 16.65 -7.52 11.84
CA SER A 185 16.58 -7.99 13.23
C SER A 185 15.54 -9.12 13.38
N ILE A 186 14.33 -8.91 12.86
CA ILE A 186 13.23 -9.87 12.95
C ILE A 186 13.52 -11.16 12.18
N LEU A 187 14.11 -11.06 10.98
CA LEU A 187 14.50 -12.25 10.22
C LEU A 187 15.57 -13.06 10.95
N LYS A 188 16.55 -12.39 11.59
CA LYS A 188 17.59 -13.06 12.38
C LYS A 188 17.05 -13.75 13.63
N SER A 189 16.09 -13.13 14.33
CA SER A 189 15.53 -13.74 15.54
C SER A 189 14.69 -14.97 15.25
N ARG A 190 13.90 -14.94 14.17
CA ARG A 190 13.01 -16.05 13.78
C ARG A 190 13.77 -17.28 13.27
N VAL A 191 14.86 -17.09 12.53
CA VAL A 191 15.72 -18.22 12.09
C VAL A 191 16.27 -18.98 13.31
N ARG A 192 16.65 -18.27 14.38
CA ARG A 192 17.11 -18.90 15.62
C ARG A 192 16.00 -19.67 16.33
N GLU A 193 14.77 -19.17 16.34
CA GLU A 193 13.62 -19.87 16.94
C GLU A 193 13.32 -21.19 16.21
N ASP A 194 13.35 -21.21 14.87
CA ASP A 194 13.13 -22.42 14.08
C ASP A 194 14.25 -23.46 14.30
N ASP A 195 15.51 -23.01 14.41
CA ASP A 195 16.66 -23.86 14.70
C ASP A 195 16.62 -24.43 16.13
N GLU A 196 16.29 -23.61 17.12
CA GLU A 196 16.16 -24.03 18.53
C GLU A 196 15.00 -25.02 18.70
N PHE A 197 13.84 -24.76 18.09
CA PHE A 197 12.71 -25.68 18.10
C PHE A 197 13.05 -27.04 17.45
N SER A 198 13.76 -27.02 16.31
CA SER A 198 14.23 -28.23 15.64
C SER A 198 15.27 -29.01 16.45
N SER A 199 16.18 -28.30 17.13
CA SER A 199 17.19 -28.91 18.01
C SER A 199 16.58 -29.51 19.28
N ALA A 200 15.59 -28.84 19.89
CA ALA A 200 14.86 -29.33 21.04
C ALA A 200 14.06 -30.60 20.71
N GLN A 201 13.45 -30.66 19.52
CA GLN A 201 12.72 -31.85 19.08
C GLN A 201 13.65 -33.02 18.73
N ARG A 202 14.88 -32.78 18.27
CA ARG A 202 15.91 -33.83 18.11
C ARG A 202 16.45 -34.32 19.46
N GLY A 203 16.67 -33.42 20.42
CA GLY A 203 17.09 -33.78 21.78
C GLY A 203 16.04 -34.62 22.53
N ALA A 204 14.76 -34.45 22.22
CA ALA A 204 13.68 -35.28 22.74
C ALA A 204 13.56 -36.66 22.04
N LEU A 205 14.20 -36.84 20.87
CA LEU A 205 14.13 -38.08 20.06
C LEU A 205 15.46 -38.85 19.98
N GLY A 206 16.47 -38.51 20.79
CA GLY A 206 17.67 -39.33 20.97
C GLY A 206 18.34 -39.06 22.32
N GLY A 207 18.54 -40.02 23.23
CA GLY A 207 18.38 -41.48 23.18
C GLY A 207 18.35 -42.07 24.60
N PRO A 208 18.62 -43.38 24.79
CA PRO A 208 20.03 -43.77 24.68
C PRO A 208 20.26 -45.07 23.91
N ASP A 209 21.39 -45.08 23.22
CA ASP A 209 22.17 -46.29 23.00
C ASP A 209 22.61 -46.79 24.40
N SER A 210 21.93 -47.80 24.95
CA SER A 210 22.47 -48.57 26.07
C SER A 210 21.86 -49.97 26.14
N ALA A 211 22.71 -50.94 25.79
CA ALA A 211 22.74 -52.31 26.31
C ALA A 211 21.56 -53.23 25.95
N ASP A 212 21.77 -54.04 24.91
CA ASP A 212 21.55 -55.49 25.01
C ASP A 212 22.58 -56.22 24.14
N ARG A 213 23.80 -56.32 24.71
CA ARG A 213 24.70 -57.43 24.42
C ARG A 213 24.29 -58.57 25.36
N GLU A 214 23.46 -59.50 24.90
CA GLU A 214 23.70 -60.94 25.12
C GLU A 214 22.67 -61.82 24.40
N ASP A 215 23.19 -62.96 23.97
CA ASP A 215 22.48 -64.18 23.58
C ASP A 215 21.90 -64.30 22.15
N ARG A 216 22.78 -64.65 21.20
CA ARG A 216 22.50 -65.78 20.29
C ARG A 216 23.81 -66.45 19.83
N ARG A 217 24.00 -67.66 20.34
CA ARG A 217 25.08 -68.63 20.08
C ARG A 217 25.39 -68.84 18.59
N PRO A 218 26.62 -69.28 18.25
CA PRO A 218 27.04 -69.53 16.87
C PRO A 218 26.57 -70.91 16.38
N SER A 219 25.76 -70.95 15.33
CA SER A 219 25.52 -72.17 14.54
C SER A 219 26.50 -72.20 13.35
N ARG A 220 27.72 -72.66 13.62
CA ARG A 220 28.61 -73.20 12.59
C ARG A 220 27.94 -74.44 12.01
N THR A 221 27.65 -74.43 10.71
CA THR A 221 28.07 -75.43 9.70
C THR A 221 27.19 -75.27 8.47
N TYR A 222 27.79 -74.93 7.33
CA TYR A 222 27.71 -75.72 6.08
C TYR A 222 28.42 -74.95 4.96
N ALA A 223 29.63 -75.38 4.62
CA ALA A 223 30.15 -75.26 3.26
C ALA A 223 31.32 -76.24 3.04
N SER A 224 31.15 -77.07 2.01
CA SER A 224 32.15 -77.71 1.13
C SER A 224 33.12 -78.77 1.68
N ASN A 225 32.82 -80.03 1.35
CA ASN A 225 33.60 -80.97 0.52
C ASN A 225 35.13 -80.78 0.44
N PHE A 226 35.91 -81.81 0.80
CA PHE A 226 36.91 -82.46 -0.09
C PHE A 226 37.61 -83.67 0.59
N SER A 227 37.56 -84.82 -0.10
CA SER A 227 38.56 -85.91 -0.24
C SER A 227 39.47 -86.33 0.94
N SER A 228 39.49 -87.63 1.26
CA SER A 228 40.60 -88.55 0.89
C SER A 228 40.57 -89.88 1.69
N ARG A 229 40.66 -90.98 0.92
CA ARG A 229 41.12 -92.35 1.24
C ARG A 229 40.21 -93.29 2.02
#